data_AF-A0A8W8L4Q0-F1
#
_entry.id   AF-A0A8W8L4Q0-F1
#
_cell.length_a   1.000
_cell.length_b   1.000
_cell.length_c   1.000
_cell.angle_alpha   90.00
_cell.angle_beta   90.00
_cell.angle_gamma   90.00
#
_symmetry.space_group_name_H-M   'P 1'
#
loop_
_entity.id
_entity.type
_entity.pdbx_description
1 polymer ?
#
loop_
_entity_poly.entity_id
_entity_poly.type
_entity_poly.pdbx_seq_one_letter_code
_entity_poly.pdbx_strand_id
1 'polypeptide(L)'
;MPSHSRNKKRNNRPPPTREAEYKVMIDIVNDVCLEIRKFAKKYINDIVLKYDNCATCLNELLASWQMDSSQFSTSKEFWEKHKIKLVDEDIRKKKEYKELVFICERARTFERMIPNLRERLVECARDHLYKYCRSFIEETYDEVQIRPIIEYEELITTSKKEIDQKIDSLNNNILKYGEMKSPFSEFISKGHIHTALMEEICVLNIEIAHAIKKWIADDSSYPERLLQEVFFNNSYKENLVENIKKLEEEKQVVVKNLDKKHRVNYAVMRDHAYHKKEKHKLKNSLETVNLKIEKLEKQIENKNEEISELKEAVADKTPMAPRDRQELRRKLEKAEADLDRFHERKDVMERQHGRLDKELKQVSDRTYELKVEVVTNRHDQEEMRQGILGIEIEMKSILERLSSIDEKQEILKRVRELKLSPDTLRRINTRRQEVTTK
;
A
#
# COMPACT_ATOMS: atom_id res chain seq x y z
N MET A 1 44.13 -39.72 -8.23
CA MET A 1 42.98 -38.85 -7.92
C MET A 1 42.23 -39.41 -6.72
N PRO A 2 42.24 -38.70 -5.57
CA PRO A 2 41.26 -38.93 -4.53
C PRO A 2 40.66 -37.59 -4.06
N SER A 3 39.53 -37.16 -4.63
CA SER A 3 38.77 -36.00 -4.12
C SER A 3 37.26 -36.21 -4.04
N HIS A 4 36.69 -37.20 -4.72
CA HIS A 4 35.23 -37.43 -4.71
C HIS A 4 34.68 -38.03 -3.41
N SER A 5 35.51 -38.63 -2.55
CA SER A 5 35.04 -39.25 -1.30
C SER A 5 34.82 -38.27 -0.13
N ARG A 6 35.44 -37.08 -0.16
CA ARG A 6 35.29 -36.08 0.91
C ARG A 6 34.02 -35.23 0.79
N ASN A 7 33.53 -34.98 -0.42
CA ASN A 7 32.33 -34.17 -0.63
C ASN A 7 31.04 -34.90 -0.25
N LYS A 8 30.92 -36.22 -0.45
CA LYS A 8 29.73 -36.98 -0.02
C LYS A 8 29.51 -36.97 1.50
N LYS A 9 30.56 -36.84 2.33
CA LYS A 9 30.44 -36.72 3.80
C LYS A 9 29.97 -35.33 4.28
N ARG A 10 30.04 -34.30 3.43
CA ARG A 10 29.55 -32.94 3.77
C ARG A 10 28.02 -32.84 3.76
N ASN A 11 27.32 -33.70 3.02
CA ASN A 11 25.86 -33.61 2.81
C ASN A 11 24.99 -33.82 4.04
N ASN A 12 25.52 -34.28 5.18
CA ASN A 12 24.71 -34.52 6.38
C ASN A 12 24.74 -33.38 7.41
N ARG A 13 25.68 -32.42 7.30
CA ARG A 13 25.75 -31.29 8.23
C ARG A 13 25.23 -30.02 7.55
N PRO A 14 24.35 -29.24 8.20
CA PRO A 14 23.88 -27.99 7.63
C PRO A 14 25.07 -27.02 7.46
N PRO A 15 25.07 -26.19 6.41
CA PRO A 15 26.09 -25.17 6.25
C PRO A 15 26.09 -24.21 7.45
N PRO A 16 27.26 -23.67 7.84
CA PRO A 16 27.36 -22.79 8.99
C PRO A 16 26.65 -21.44 8.77
N THR A 17 26.61 -20.95 7.53
CA THR A 17 25.87 -19.73 7.14
C THR A 17 25.38 -19.84 5.69
N ARG A 18 24.48 -18.94 5.26
CA ARG A 18 24.01 -18.88 3.87
C ARG A 18 25.12 -18.45 2.93
N GLU A 19 25.97 -17.53 3.35
CA GLU A 19 27.09 -17.03 2.56
C GLU A 19 28.12 -18.13 2.28
N ALA A 20 28.36 -19.00 3.27
CA ALA A 20 29.21 -20.17 3.08
C ALA A 20 28.63 -21.11 2.01
N GLU A 21 27.31 -21.26 1.97
CA GLU A 21 26.63 -22.08 0.96
C GLU A 21 26.65 -21.41 -0.42
N TYR A 22 26.39 -20.10 -0.50
CA TYR A 22 26.51 -19.31 -1.74
C TYR A 22 27.91 -19.43 -2.33
N LYS A 23 28.95 -19.36 -1.50
CA LYS A 23 30.33 -19.51 -1.95
C LYS A 23 30.57 -20.88 -2.59
N VAL A 24 30.09 -21.96 -1.98
CA VAL A 24 30.20 -23.32 -2.55
C VAL A 24 29.53 -23.39 -3.92
N MET A 25 28.32 -22.84 -4.06
CA MET A 25 27.61 -22.82 -5.33
C MET A 25 28.35 -21.99 -6.39
N ILE A 26 28.84 -20.80 -6.02
CA ILE A 26 29.62 -19.94 -6.91
C ILE A 26 30.88 -20.64 -7.39
N ASP A 27 31.60 -21.35 -6.51
CA ASP A 27 32.79 -22.12 -6.86
C ASP A 27 32.47 -23.22 -7.88
N ILE A 28 31.40 -24.00 -7.65
CA ILE A 28 30.93 -25.04 -8.59
C ILE A 28 30.64 -24.44 -9.96
N VAL A 29 29.88 -23.35 -9.99
CA VAL A 29 29.46 -22.71 -11.22
C VAL A 29 30.64 -22.08 -11.97
N ASN A 30 31.59 -21.47 -11.25
CA ASN A 30 32.81 -20.91 -11.83
C ASN A 30 33.69 -21.99 -12.46
N ASP A 31 33.86 -23.12 -11.79
CA ASP A 31 34.60 -24.26 -12.32
C ASP A 31 33.96 -24.78 -13.60
N VAL A 32 32.62 -24.95 -13.62
CA VAL A 32 31.89 -25.37 -14.82
C VAL A 32 32.11 -24.40 -15.97
N CYS A 33 31.96 -23.09 -15.74
CA CYS A 33 32.24 -22.08 -16.75
C CYS A 33 33.69 -22.16 -17.26
N LEU A 34 34.65 -22.39 -16.38
CA LEU A 34 36.07 -22.46 -16.73
C LEU A 34 36.40 -23.71 -17.56
N GLU A 35 35.83 -24.86 -17.23
CA GLU A 35 35.97 -26.09 -18.02
C GLU A 35 35.39 -25.92 -19.43
N ILE A 36 34.19 -25.31 -19.55
CA ILE A 36 33.56 -25.04 -20.85
C ILE A 36 34.39 -24.05 -21.66
N ARG A 37 34.87 -22.96 -21.06
CA ARG A 37 35.74 -21.99 -21.76
C ARG A 37 37.02 -22.63 -22.27
N LYS A 38 37.63 -23.52 -21.47
CA LYS A 38 38.83 -24.28 -21.89
C LYS A 38 38.52 -25.19 -23.07
N PHE A 39 37.38 -25.88 -23.03
CA PHE A 39 36.93 -26.73 -24.14
C PHE A 39 36.66 -25.91 -25.40
N ALA A 40 35.83 -24.86 -25.30
CA ALA A 40 35.45 -24.00 -26.42
C ALA A 40 36.68 -23.35 -27.09
N LYS A 41 37.60 -22.78 -26.28
CA LYS A 41 38.86 -22.20 -26.79
C LYS A 41 39.71 -23.22 -27.56
N LYS A 42 39.70 -24.49 -27.16
CA LYS A 42 40.52 -25.53 -27.78
C LYS A 42 39.85 -26.19 -28.99
N TYR A 43 38.52 -26.27 -29.01
CA TYR A 43 37.79 -27.17 -29.90
C TYR A 43 36.64 -26.55 -30.70
N ILE A 44 36.25 -25.31 -30.42
CA ILE A 44 35.13 -24.63 -31.08
C ILE A 44 35.60 -23.30 -31.68
N ASN A 45 36.16 -22.42 -30.85
CA ASN A 45 36.43 -21.03 -31.22
C ASN A 45 37.48 -20.93 -32.33
N ASP A 46 37.13 -20.20 -33.39
CA ASP A 46 38.01 -19.88 -34.52
C ASP A 46 38.55 -21.10 -35.29
N ILE A 47 37.85 -22.24 -35.20
CA ILE A 47 38.25 -23.49 -35.88
C ILE A 47 37.42 -23.69 -37.15
N VAL A 48 38.10 -23.69 -38.30
CA VAL A 48 37.49 -23.98 -39.60
C VAL A 48 37.97 -25.33 -40.10
N LEU A 49 37.08 -26.33 -40.10
CA LEU A 49 37.35 -27.69 -40.59
C LEU A 49 36.65 -27.93 -41.92
N LYS A 50 37.31 -28.64 -42.84
CA LYS A 50 36.70 -29.08 -44.10
C LYS A 50 36.16 -30.50 -43.93
N TYR A 51 34.93 -30.60 -43.41
CA TYR A 51 34.31 -31.88 -43.05
C TYR A 51 34.18 -32.85 -44.24
N ASP A 52 33.87 -32.36 -45.43
CA ASP A 52 33.81 -33.20 -46.64
C ASP A 52 35.17 -33.85 -46.96
N ASN A 53 36.25 -33.07 -46.87
CA ASN A 53 37.60 -33.59 -47.07
C ASN A 53 37.99 -34.61 -45.99
N CYS A 54 37.55 -34.39 -44.74
CA CYS A 54 37.75 -35.35 -43.65
C CYS A 54 36.98 -36.66 -43.88
N ALA A 55 35.77 -36.59 -44.44
CA ALA A 55 34.97 -37.76 -44.80
C ALA A 55 35.62 -38.54 -45.96
N THR A 56 36.15 -37.86 -46.99
CA THR A 56 36.94 -38.51 -48.04
C THR A 56 38.18 -39.19 -47.46
N CYS A 57 38.92 -38.50 -46.58
CA CYS A 57 40.08 -39.06 -45.91
C CYS A 57 39.73 -40.27 -45.02
N LEU A 58 38.55 -40.27 -44.38
CA LEU A 58 38.05 -41.42 -43.63
C LEU A 58 37.84 -42.62 -44.55
N ASN A 59 37.21 -42.43 -45.71
CA ASN A 59 36.97 -43.52 -46.67
C ASN A 59 38.29 -44.10 -47.23
N GLU A 60 39.26 -43.24 -47.56
CA GLU A 60 40.61 -43.68 -47.97
C GLU A 60 41.30 -44.51 -46.88
N LEU A 61 41.21 -44.07 -45.62
CA LEU A 61 41.78 -44.79 -44.48
C LEU A 61 41.09 -46.15 -44.28
N LEU A 62 39.76 -46.19 -44.34
CA LEU A 62 39.01 -47.44 -44.22
C LEU A 62 39.31 -48.42 -45.35
N ALA A 63 39.48 -47.94 -46.58
CA ALA A 63 39.91 -48.76 -47.71
C ALA A 63 41.31 -49.36 -47.49
N SER A 64 42.27 -48.59 -46.98
CA SER A 64 43.61 -49.11 -46.63
C SER A 64 43.57 -50.21 -45.57
N TRP A 65 42.58 -50.14 -44.66
CA TRP A 65 42.37 -51.14 -43.63
C TRP A 65 41.51 -52.33 -44.07
N GLN A 66 40.97 -52.29 -45.31
CA GLN A 66 40.00 -53.25 -45.85
C GLN A 66 38.74 -53.36 -44.97
N MET A 67 38.25 -52.22 -44.47
CA MET A 67 37.08 -52.15 -43.58
C MET A 67 35.99 -51.28 -44.20
N ASP A 68 34.73 -51.59 -43.84
CA ASP A 68 33.58 -50.77 -44.21
C ASP A 68 33.21 -49.78 -43.10
N SER A 69 32.65 -48.64 -43.48
CA SER A 69 32.21 -47.61 -42.54
C SER A 69 31.13 -48.07 -41.55
N SER A 70 30.32 -49.07 -41.93
CA SER A 70 29.30 -49.70 -41.08
C SER A 70 29.87 -50.47 -39.88
N GLN A 71 31.17 -50.77 -39.89
CA GLN A 71 31.85 -51.47 -38.78
C GLN A 71 32.08 -50.56 -37.56
N PHE A 72 31.75 -49.28 -37.65
CA PHE A 72 31.95 -48.28 -36.60
C PHE A 72 30.65 -47.53 -36.31
N SER A 73 30.05 -47.79 -35.17
CA SER A 73 28.87 -47.03 -34.71
C SER A 73 29.29 -45.70 -34.09
N THR A 74 30.45 -45.61 -33.44
CA THR A 74 30.86 -44.39 -32.71
C THR A 74 32.33 -43.99 -32.94
N SER A 75 32.64 -42.71 -32.65
CA SER A 75 34.01 -42.19 -32.67
C SER A 75 34.97 -42.94 -31.74
N LYS A 76 34.46 -43.46 -30.61
CA LYS A 76 35.23 -44.25 -29.66
C LYS A 76 35.68 -45.58 -30.25
N GLU A 77 34.78 -46.29 -30.94
CA GLU A 77 35.10 -47.57 -31.60
C GLU A 77 36.13 -47.37 -32.71
N PHE A 78 35.95 -46.33 -33.53
CA PHE A 78 36.92 -45.94 -34.53
C PHE A 78 38.29 -45.65 -33.90
N TRP A 79 38.31 -44.87 -32.82
CA TRP A 79 39.54 -44.48 -32.14
C TRP A 79 40.31 -45.66 -31.52
N GLU A 80 39.61 -46.66 -30.97
CA GLU A 80 40.29 -47.87 -30.44
C GLU A 80 40.89 -48.73 -31.54
N LYS A 81 40.23 -48.84 -32.71
CA LYS A 81 40.81 -49.54 -33.87
C LYS A 81 41.97 -48.77 -34.50
N HIS A 82 41.86 -47.45 -34.58
CA HIS A 82 42.89 -46.55 -35.10
C HIS A 82 44.23 -46.67 -34.37
N LYS A 83 44.23 -46.93 -33.05
CA LYS A 83 45.46 -47.14 -32.27
C LYS A 83 46.22 -48.43 -32.62
N ILE A 84 45.52 -49.42 -33.16
CA ILE A 84 46.06 -50.78 -33.37
C ILE A 84 46.50 -50.96 -34.82
N LYS A 85 45.78 -50.35 -35.76
CA LYS A 85 46.05 -50.46 -37.20
C LYS A 85 47.18 -49.52 -37.61
N LEU A 86 48.07 -50.02 -38.47
CA LEU A 86 49.06 -49.19 -39.15
C LEU A 86 48.34 -48.25 -40.12
N VAL A 87 48.77 -46.99 -40.15
CA VAL A 87 48.27 -45.96 -41.07
C VAL A 87 49.37 -45.65 -42.06
N ASP A 88 49.04 -45.72 -43.35
CA ASP A 88 49.99 -45.40 -44.42
C ASP A 88 50.58 -44.00 -44.23
N GLU A 89 51.90 -43.89 -44.40
CA GLU A 89 52.67 -42.65 -44.24
C GLU A 89 52.09 -41.49 -45.06
N ASP A 90 51.60 -41.79 -46.26
CA ASP A 90 51.05 -40.81 -47.19
C ASP A 90 49.72 -40.23 -46.69
N ILE A 91 48.86 -41.07 -46.11
CA ILE A 91 47.59 -40.63 -45.49
C ILE A 91 47.91 -39.84 -44.22
N ARG A 92 48.87 -40.31 -43.41
CA ARG A 92 49.23 -39.68 -42.13
C ARG A 92 49.77 -38.25 -42.30
N LYS A 93 50.39 -37.95 -43.44
CA LYS A 93 50.90 -36.60 -43.76
C LYS A 93 49.80 -35.63 -44.22
N LYS A 94 48.63 -36.11 -44.64
CA LYS A 94 47.51 -35.28 -45.10
C LYS A 94 46.98 -34.38 -43.98
N LYS A 95 46.54 -33.16 -44.33
CA LYS A 95 45.96 -32.21 -43.37
C LYS A 95 44.62 -32.73 -42.85
N GLU A 96 43.84 -33.31 -43.76
CA GLU A 96 42.53 -33.92 -43.54
C GLU A 96 42.58 -35.02 -42.50
N TYR A 97 43.65 -35.82 -42.49
CA TYR A 97 43.87 -36.85 -41.48
C TYR A 97 44.09 -36.24 -40.08
N LYS A 98 44.86 -35.15 -39.99
CA LYS A 98 45.06 -34.42 -38.72
C LYS A 98 43.75 -33.79 -38.24
N GLU A 99 42.94 -33.25 -39.14
CA GLU A 99 41.60 -32.71 -38.86
C GLU A 99 40.62 -33.82 -38.40
N LEU A 100 40.66 -35.01 -39.03
CA LEU A 100 39.87 -36.18 -38.63
C LEU A 100 40.23 -36.65 -37.20
N VAL A 101 41.53 -36.74 -36.90
CA VAL A 101 42.03 -37.03 -35.56
C VAL A 101 41.54 -35.98 -34.55
N PHE A 102 41.62 -34.71 -34.92
CA PHE A 102 41.16 -33.60 -34.09
C PHE A 102 39.65 -33.69 -33.78
N ILE A 103 38.81 -34.04 -34.76
CA ILE A 103 37.36 -34.26 -34.57
C ILE A 103 37.10 -35.38 -33.55
N CYS A 104 37.85 -36.49 -33.64
CA CYS A 104 37.73 -37.61 -32.70
C CYS A 104 38.15 -37.21 -31.27
N GLU A 105 39.25 -36.46 -31.13
CA GLU A 105 39.70 -35.95 -29.82
C GLU A 105 38.70 -34.98 -29.20
N ARG A 106 38.10 -34.09 -30.01
CA ARG A 106 37.04 -33.19 -29.59
C ARG A 106 35.84 -33.95 -29.05
N ALA A 107 35.32 -34.90 -29.82
CA ALA A 107 34.15 -35.71 -29.45
C ALA A 107 34.40 -36.47 -28.15
N ARG A 108 35.55 -37.14 -28.05
CA ARG A 108 35.95 -37.87 -26.84
C ARG A 108 36.08 -36.96 -25.62
N THR A 109 36.60 -35.75 -25.79
CA THR A 109 36.74 -34.79 -24.68
C THR A 109 35.37 -34.29 -24.24
N PHE A 110 34.50 -33.95 -25.19
CA PHE A 110 33.14 -33.50 -24.95
C PHE A 110 32.32 -34.55 -24.20
N GLU A 111 32.30 -35.79 -24.68
CA GLU A 111 31.54 -36.90 -24.08
C GLU A 111 31.99 -37.26 -22.66
N ARG A 112 33.25 -36.99 -22.31
CA ARG A 112 33.77 -37.17 -20.96
C ARG A 112 33.42 -36.00 -20.03
N MET A 113 33.38 -34.79 -20.58
CA MET A 113 33.20 -33.56 -19.80
C MET A 113 31.74 -33.31 -19.46
N ILE A 114 30.85 -33.32 -20.47
CA ILE A 114 29.47 -32.84 -20.33
C ILE A 114 28.64 -33.56 -19.26
N PRO A 115 28.66 -34.90 -19.14
CA PRO A 115 27.88 -35.58 -18.11
C PRO A 115 28.23 -35.09 -16.69
N ASN A 116 29.52 -34.91 -16.41
CA ASN A 116 30.00 -34.44 -15.12
C ASN A 116 29.62 -32.98 -14.85
N LEU A 117 29.71 -32.10 -15.86
CA LEU A 117 29.29 -30.70 -15.74
C LEU A 117 27.78 -30.58 -15.48
N ARG A 118 26.99 -31.35 -16.23
CA ARG A 118 25.54 -31.41 -16.08
C ARG A 118 25.15 -31.91 -14.69
N GLU A 119 25.75 -32.99 -14.20
CA GLU A 119 25.49 -33.51 -12.86
C GLU A 119 25.79 -32.46 -11.79
N ARG A 120 26.97 -31.82 -11.86
CA ARG A 120 27.37 -30.75 -10.92
C ARG A 120 26.40 -29.57 -10.92
N LEU A 121 25.92 -29.13 -12.08
CA LEU A 121 24.94 -28.03 -12.17
C LEU A 121 23.57 -28.42 -11.62
N VAL A 122 23.10 -29.64 -11.91
CA VAL A 122 21.82 -30.15 -11.40
C VAL A 122 21.87 -30.32 -9.88
N GLU A 123 22.95 -30.88 -9.34
CA GLU A 123 23.17 -30.97 -7.89
C GLU A 123 23.25 -29.57 -7.26
N CYS A 124 23.98 -28.63 -7.88
CA CYS A 124 24.06 -27.24 -7.45
C CYS A 124 22.67 -26.59 -7.37
N ALA A 125 21.82 -26.78 -8.38
CA ALA A 125 20.47 -26.22 -8.38
C ALA A 125 19.56 -26.92 -7.35
N ARG A 126 19.53 -28.25 -7.32
CA ARG A 126 18.55 -29.00 -6.52
C ARG A 126 18.94 -29.12 -5.05
N ASP A 127 20.18 -29.50 -4.76
CA ASP A 127 20.61 -29.82 -3.39
C ASP A 127 21.16 -28.61 -2.63
N HIS A 128 21.65 -27.61 -3.36
CA HIS A 128 22.12 -26.36 -2.76
C HIS A 128 21.07 -25.25 -2.94
N LEU A 129 20.78 -24.81 -4.16
CA LEU A 129 19.94 -23.63 -4.39
C LEU A 129 18.51 -23.80 -3.85
N TYR A 130 17.78 -24.78 -4.36
CA TYR A 130 16.34 -24.96 -4.06
C TYR A 130 16.10 -25.32 -2.60
N LYS A 131 17.05 -26.01 -1.98
CA LYS A 131 16.97 -26.43 -0.57
C LYS A 131 16.92 -25.23 0.38
N TYR A 132 17.70 -24.18 0.14
CA TYR A 132 17.79 -23.04 1.07
C TYR A 132 16.90 -21.85 0.66
N CYS A 133 16.20 -21.95 -0.47
CA CYS A 133 15.16 -21.02 -0.90
C CYS A 133 13.83 -21.37 -0.21
N ARG A 134 13.59 -20.74 0.94
CA ARG A 134 12.33 -20.90 1.70
C ARG A 134 11.36 -19.80 1.31
N SER A 135 10.12 -20.19 1.06
CA SER A 135 8.99 -19.27 1.05
C SER A 135 8.80 -18.66 2.44
N PHE A 136 8.50 -17.38 2.50
CA PHE A 136 8.14 -16.64 3.70
C PHE A 136 6.64 -16.34 3.77
N ILE A 137 5.83 -16.95 2.89
CA ILE A 137 4.38 -16.74 2.86
C ILE A 137 3.69 -17.17 4.16
N GLU A 138 4.24 -18.17 4.84
CA GLU A 138 3.79 -18.62 6.17
C GLU A 138 4.00 -17.55 7.26
N GLU A 139 4.93 -16.61 7.06
CA GLU A 139 5.24 -15.54 8.04
C GLU A 139 4.37 -14.30 7.84
N THR A 140 3.67 -14.19 6.70
CA THR A 140 2.75 -13.08 6.40
C THR A 140 1.31 -13.33 6.86
N TYR A 141 1.01 -14.51 7.42
CA TYR A 141 -0.31 -14.91 7.91
C TYR A 141 -1.45 -14.47 6.98
N ASP A 142 -1.61 -15.04 5.76
CA ASP A 142 -2.65 -14.90 4.70
C ASP A 142 -3.36 -13.53 4.42
N GLU A 143 -3.52 -12.64 5.41
CA GLU A 143 -4.17 -11.35 5.41
C GLU A 143 -3.19 -10.17 5.29
N VAL A 144 -1.92 -10.30 5.73
CA VAL A 144 -0.97 -9.17 5.74
C VAL A 144 -0.15 -9.11 4.46
N GLN A 145 -0.56 -8.23 3.54
CA GLN A 145 0.18 -8.00 2.30
C GLN A 145 1.42 -7.13 2.52
N ILE A 146 2.60 -7.75 2.41
CA ILE A 146 3.91 -7.10 2.49
C ILE A 146 4.61 -7.25 1.15
N ARG A 147 4.68 -6.13 0.41
CA ARG A 147 5.18 -6.09 -0.97
C ARG A 147 6.57 -6.72 -1.16
N PRO A 148 7.60 -6.41 -0.35
CA PRO A 148 8.90 -7.04 -0.51
C PRO A 148 8.87 -8.57 -0.39
N ILE A 149 7.96 -9.13 0.41
CA ILE A 149 7.82 -10.58 0.58
C ILE A 149 7.15 -11.18 -0.66
N ILE A 150 6.05 -10.58 -1.15
CA ILE A 150 5.36 -11.01 -2.36
C ILE A 150 6.31 -11.02 -3.57
N GLU A 151 7.06 -9.94 -3.76
CA GLU A 151 8.04 -9.81 -4.85
C GLU A 151 9.15 -10.86 -4.75
N TYR A 152 9.53 -11.25 -3.52
CA TYR A 152 10.50 -12.32 -3.31
C TYR A 152 9.94 -13.72 -3.62
N GLU A 153 8.69 -13.99 -3.28
CA GLU A 153 8.02 -15.26 -3.63
C GLU A 153 7.90 -15.45 -5.16
N GLU A 154 7.53 -14.38 -5.87
CA GLU A 154 7.45 -14.36 -7.33
C GLU A 154 8.82 -14.58 -7.96
N LEU A 155 9.85 -13.95 -7.41
CA LEU A 155 11.23 -14.12 -7.83
C LEU A 155 11.67 -15.59 -7.68
N ILE A 156 11.45 -16.21 -6.51
CA ILE A 156 11.72 -17.64 -6.28
C ILE A 156 11.07 -18.52 -7.31
N THR A 157 9.79 -18.31 -7.53
CA THR A 157 9.02 -19.15 -8.43
C THR A 157 9.51 -19.01 -9.87
N THR A 158 9.74 -17.78 -10.32
CA THR A 158 10.19 -17.48 -11.68
C THR A 158 11.56 -18.07 -11.96
N SER A 159 12.53 -17.87 -11.07
CA SER A 159 13.89 -18.33 -11.33
C SER A 159 14.07 -19.83 -11.20
N LYS A 160 13.34 -20.51 -10.30
CA LYS A 160 13.30 -21.99 -10.29
C LYS A 160 12.83 -22.52 -11.62
N LYS A 161 11.72 -21.97 -12.14
CA LYS A 161 11.17 -22.34 -13.45
C LYS A 161 12.17 -22.07 -14.58
N GLU A 162 12.85 -20.92 -14.57
CA GLU A 162 13.86 -20.57 -15.58
C GLU A 162 15.04 -21.56 -15.60
N ILE A 163 15.57 -21.91 -14.42
CA ILE A 163 16.69 -22.86 -14.29
C ILE A 163 16.26 -24.25 -14.75
N ASP A 164 15.09 -24.72 -14.32
CA ASP A 164 14.57 -26.04 -14.72
C ASP A 164 14.34 -26.14 -16.23
N GLN A 165 13.76 -25.10 -16.85
CA GLN A 165 13.57 -25.04 -18.30
C GLN A 165 14.90 -25.11 -19.07
N LYS A 166 15.95 -24.46 -18.57
CA LYS A 166 17.29 -24.52 -19.18
C LYS A 166 17.94 -25.89 -18.98
N ILE A 167 17.76 -26.51 -17.81
CA ILE A 167 18.23 -27.89 -17.54
C ILE A 167 17.52 -28.89 -18.47
N ASP A 168 16.22 -28.74 -18.70
CA ASP A 168 15.46 -29.60 -19.61
C ASP A 168 15.91 -29.41 -21.05
N SER A 169 16.13 -28.16 -21.49
CA SER A 169 16.69 -27.84 -22.80
C SER A 169 18.08 -28.45 -22.99
N LEU A 170 18.93 -28.38 -21.95
CA LEU A 170 20.24 -29.01 -21.93
C LEU A 170 20.14 -30.54 -22.07
N ASN A 171 19.25 -31.18 -21.31
CA ASN A 171 19.04 -32.63 -21.38
C ASN A 171 18.58 -33.05 -22.77
N ASN A 172 17.65 -32.31 -23.38
CA ASN A 172 17.16 -32.56 -24.74
C ASN A 172 18.29 -32.44 -25.77
N ASN A 173 19.15 -31.44 -25.68
CA ASN A 173 20.28 -31.29 -26.59
C ASN A 173 21.34 -32.39 -26.40
N ILE A 174 21.59 -32.83 -25.17
CA ILE A 174 22.47 -33.99 -24.88
C ILE A 174 21.90 -35.28 -25.51
N LEU A 175 20.58 -35.49 -25.43
CA LEU A 175 19.92 -36.64 -26.05
C LEU A 175 20.04 -36.60 -27.57
N LYS A 176 19.72 -35.46 -28.20
CA LYS A 176 19.91 -35.24 -29.64
C LYS A 176 21.35 -35.52 -30.07
N TYR A 177 22.33 -35.05 -29.32
CA TYR A 177 23.74 -35.34 -29.59
C TYR A 177 24.03 -36.86 -29.53
N GLY A 178 23.44 -37.55 -28.54
CA GLY A 178 23.55 -38.99 -28.37
C GLY A 178 22.96 -39.80 -29.53
N GLU A 179 21.90 -39.32 -30.18
CA GLU A 179 21.30 -39.92 -31.37
C GLU A 179 22.15 -39.66 -32.61
N MET A 180 22.66 -38.43 -32.73
CA MET A 180 23.40 -37.94 -33.88
C MET A 180 24.83 -38.52 -34.00
N LYS A 181 25.45 -38.97 -32.91
CA LYS A 181 26.85 -39.45 -32.93
C LYS A 181 27.07 -40.79 -33.63
N SER A 182 25.99 -41.45 -34.08
CA SER A 182 26.01 -42.76 -34.75
C SER A 182 25.12 -42.72 -36.00
N PRO A 183 25.56 -43.30 -37.14
CA PRO A 183 26.83 -43.98 -37.37
C PRO A 183 28.02 -43.01 -37.50
N PHE A 184 29.24 -43.51 -37.28
CA PHE A 184 30.44 -42.65 -37.21
C PHE A 184 30.75 -41.94 -38.55
N SER A 185 30.45 -42.56 -39.69
CA SER A 185 30.61 -41.93 -41.01
C SER A 185 29.76 -40.68 -41.17
N GLU A 186 28.52 -40.72 -40.69
CA GLU A 186 27.61 -39.58 -40.68
C GLU A 186 28.07 -38.51 -39.68
N PHE A 187 28.62 -38.92 -38.54
CA PHE A 187 29.22 -38.00 -37.56
C PHE A 187 30.33 -37.13 -38.16
N ILE A 188 31.13 -37.68 -39.07
CA ILE A 188 32.20 -36.92 -39.76
C ILE A 188 31.63 -36.07 -40.90
N SER A 189 30.79 -36.65 -41.77
CA SER A 189 30.26 -35.92 -42.94
C SER A 189 29.33 -34.76 -42.54
N LYS A 190 28.54 -34.92 -41.47
CA LYS A 190 27.67 -33.88 -40.90
C LYS A 190 28.33 -33.16 -39.71
N GLY A 191 29.67 -33.19 -39.62
CA GLY A 191 30.46 -32.65 -38.51
C GLY A 191 30.14 -31.20 -38.11
N HIS A 192 29.69 -30.36 -39.05
CA HIS A 192 29.25 -29.00 -38.78
C HIS A 192 28.02 -28.95 -37.85
N ILE A 193 27.04 -29.82 -38.07
CA ILE A 193 25.81 -29.90 -37.25
C ILE A 193 26.16 -30.38 -35.84
N HIS A 194 27.03 -31.39 -35.71
CA HIS A 194 27.47 -31.87 -34.40
C HIS A 194 28.24 -30.80 -33.63
N THR A 195 29.06 -30.01 -34.31
CA THR A 195 29.83 -28.92 -33.68
C THR A 195 28.92 -27.82 -33.17
N ALA A 196 27.94 -27.40 -33.98
CA ALA A 196 26.93 -26.44 -33.57
C ALA A 196 26.15 -26.94 -32.33
N LEU A 197 25.75 -28.21 -32.32
CA LEU A 197 25.06 -28.78 -31.15
C LEU A 197 25.96 -28.87 -29.90
N MET A 198 27.25 -29.20 -30.06
CA MET A 198 28.22 -29.15 -28.95
C MET A 198 28.36 -27.74 -28.38
N GLU A 199 28.39 -26.72 -29.26
CA GLU A 199 28.42 -25.31 -28.89
C GLU A 199 27.16 -24.89 -28.14
N GLU A 200 25.97 -25.23 -28.65
CA GLU A 200 24.69 -24.98 -27.97
C GLU A 200 24.65 -25.59 -26.56
N ILE A 201 25.12 -26.84 -26.42
CA ILE A 201 25.22 -27.50 -25.11
C ILE A 201 26.18 -26.73 -24.18
N CYS A 202 27.32 -26.26 -24.69
CA CYS A 202 28.27 -25.46 -23.92
C CYS A 202 27.64 -24.13 -23.47
N VAL A 203 26.91 -23.44 -24.37
CA VAL A 203 26.21 -22.20 -24.08
C VAL A 203 25.14 -22.41 -23.01
N LEU A 204 24.29 -23.43 -23.14
CA LEU A 204 23.24 -23.74 -22.15
C LEU A 204 23.81 -24.00 -20.76
N ASN A 205 24.93 -24.71 -20.63
CA ASN A 205 25.59 -24.90 -19.33
C ASN A 205 26.05 -23.56 -18.74
N ILE A 206 26.58 -22.63 -19.56
CA ILE A 206 26.96 -21.28 -19.11
C ILE A 206 25.73 -20.46 -18.72
N GLU A 207 24.62 -20.59 -19.43
CA GLU A 207 23.37 -19.88 -19.12
C GLU A 207 22.75 -20.35 -17.80
N ILE A 208 22.75 -21.67 -17.54
CA ILE A 208 22.32 -22.23 -16.24
C ILE A 208 23.22 -21.69 -15.13
N ALA A 209 24.54 -21.72 -15.35
CA ALA A 209 25.53 -21.17 -14.45
C ALA A 209 25.26 -19.68 -14.12
N HIS A 210 25.00 -18.86 -15.12
CA HIS A 210 24.68 -17.44 -14.93
C HIS A 210 23.33 -17.23 -14.23
N ALA A 211 22.32 -18.03 -14.52
CA ALA A 211 21.03 -17.98 -13.82
C ALA A 211 21.18 -18.27 -12.33
N ILE A 212 21.96 -19.30 -11.96
CA ILE A 212 22.28 -19.63 -10.56
C ILE A 212 23.04 -18.47 -9.88
N LYS A 213 24.02 -17.86 -10.56
CA LYS A 213 24.76 -16.70 -10.01
C LYS A 213 23.87 -15.49 -9.76
N LYS A 214 23.01 -15.16 -10.74
CA LYS A 214 22.05 -14.07 -10.62
C LYS A 214 21.13 -14.30 -9.42
N TRP A 215 20.58 -15.51 -9.33
CA TRP A 215 19.76 -15.92 -8.20
C TRP A 215 20.44 -15.70 -6.86
N ILE A 216 21.68 -16.18 -6.72
CA ILE A 216 22.46 -16.03 -5.47
C ILE A 216 22.66 -14.55 -5.13
N ALA A 217 22.97 -13.70 -6.12
CA ALA A 217 23.13 -12.27 -5.91
C ALA A 217 21.83 -11.63 -5.39
N ASP A 218 20.70 -11.91 -6.05
CA ASP A 218 19.39 -11.40 -5.65
C ASP A 218 19.02 -11.88 -4.23
N ASP A 219 19.20 -13.17 -3.96
CA ASP A 219 18.89 -13.81 -2.67
C ASP A 219 19.77 -13.28 -1.51
N SER A 220 21.03 -12.98 -1.80
CA SER A 220 21.99 -12.42 -0.83
C SER A 220 21.72 -10.95 -0.50
N SER A 221 21.16 -10.20 -1.45
CA SER A 221 20.82 -8.78 -1.27
C SER A 221 19.48 -8.55 -0.56
N TYR A 222 18.62 -9.57 -0.54
CA TYR A 222 17.27 -9.48 0.02
C TYR A 222 17.19 -9.02 1.49
N PRO A 223 18.06 -9.49 2.43
CA PRO A 223 18.08 -8.96 3.80
C PRO A 223 18.30 -7.45 3.90
N GLU A 224 19.06 -6.88 2.97
CA GLU A 224 19.32 -5.43 2.92
C GLU A 224 18.09 -4.68 2.38
N ARG A 225 17.42 -5.23 1.38
CA ARG A 225 16.13 -4.71 0.89
C ARG A 225 15.08 -4.67 2.00
N LEU A 226 14.98 -5.71 2.83
CA LEU A 226 14.07 -5.72 3.98
C LEU A 226 14.44 -4.65 5.01
N LEU A 227 15.74 -4.42 5.23
CA LEU A 227 16.21 -3.38 6.14
C LEU A 227 15.86 -1.98 5.61
N GLN A 228 16.04 -1.74 4.32
CA GLN A 228 15.64 -0.49 3.66
C GLN A 228 14.13 -0.23 3.79
N GLU A 229 13.29 -1.25 3.61
CA GLU A 229 11.84 -1.13 3.80
C GLU A 229 11.49 -0.78 5.27
N VAL A 230 12.17 -1.40 6.25
CA VAL A 230 11.99 -1.07 7.67
C VAL A 230 12.36 0.40 7.94
N PHE A 231 13.46 0.90 7.37
CA PHE A 231 13.86 2.31 7.50
C PHE A 231 12.84 3.26 6.86
N PHE A 232 12.35 2.93 5.65
CA PHE A 232 11.29 3.70 4.99
C PHE A 232 10.03 3.77 5.87
N ASN A 233 9.59 2.64 6.41
CA ASN A 233 8.42 2.57 7.28
C ASN A 233 8.62 3.35 8.59
N ASN A 234 9.84 3.38 9.15
CA ASN A 234 10.14 4.20 10.33
C ASN A 234 10.01 5.70 10.04
N SER A 235 10.57 6.17 8.92
CA SER A 235 10.43 7.57 8.53
C SER A 235 8.98 7.95 8.24
N TYR A 236 8.23 7.07 7.58
CA TYR A 236 6.79 7.29 7.35
C TYR A 236 6.00 7.32 8.66
N LYS A 237 6.33 6.45 9.63
CA LYS A 237 5.75 6.45 10.98
C LYS A 237 5.98 7.78 11.70
N GLU A 238 7.19 8.33 11.64
CA GLU A 238 7.51 9.63 12.24
C GLU A 238 6.62 10.75 11.68
N ASN A 239 6.42 10.79 10.36
CA ASN A 239 5.53 11.77 9.71
C ASN A 239 4.07 11.63 10.18
N LEU A 240 3.57 10.39 10.32
CA LEU A 240 2.21 10.15 10.81
C LEU A 240 2.04 10.57 12.28
N VAL A 241 3.06 10.35 13.11
CA VAL A 241 3.07 10.80 14.51
C VAL A 241 3.08 12.32 14.59
N GLU A 242 3.82 13.02 13.71
CA GLU A 242 3.77 14.47 13.62
C GLU A 242 2.39 14.99 13.21
N ASN A 243 1.73 14.32 12.25
CA ASN A 243 0.37 14.67 11.84
C ASN A 243 -0.65 14.51 12.98
N ILE A 244 -0.53 13.43 13.78
CA ILE A 244 -1.36 13.26 14.99
C ILE A 244 -1.18 14.44 15.94
N LYS A 245 0.06 14.87 16.20
CA LYS A 245 0.33 16.02 17.09
C LYS A 245 -0.32 17.30 16.57
N LYS A 246 -0.23 17.57 15.27
CA LYS A 246 -0.88 18.74 14.64
C LYS A 246 -2.41 18.69 14.79
N LEU A 247 -3.01 17.53 14.54
CA LEU A 247 -4.45 17.32 14.72
C LEU A 247 -4.88 17.46 16.19
N GLU A 248 -4.07 16.99 17.15
CA GLU A 248 -4.32 17.19 18.58
C GLU A 248 -4.27 18.67 18.98
N GLU A 249 -3.29 19.42 18.48
CA GLU A 249 -3.20 20.86 18.69
C GLU A 249 -4.42 21.60 18.12
N GLU A 250 -4.82 21.26 16.88
CA GLU A 250 -6.01 21.82 16.24
C GLU A 250 -7.29 21.49 17.04
N LYS A 251 -7.46 20.24 17.44
CA LYS A 251 -8.58 19.80 18.29
C LYS A 251 -8.63 20.61 19.59
N GLN A 252 -7.49 20.81 20.26
CA GLN A 252 -7.45 21.59 21.49
C GLN A 252 -7.86 23.06 21.27
N VAL A 253 -7.49 23.66 20.14
CA VAL A 253 -7.91 25.02 19.78
C VAL A 253 -9.43 25.09 19.58
N VAL A 254 -10.01 24.15 18.82
CA VAL A 254 -11.45 24.10 18.58
C VAL A 254 -12.22 23.87 19.89
N VAL A 255 -11.76 22.97 20.76
CA VAL A 255 -12.35 22.73 22.09
C VAL A 255 -12.34 24.00 22.94
N LYS A 256 -11.21 24.72 23.01
CA LYS A 256 -11.12 25.99 23.76
C LYS A 256 -12.07 27.04 23.21
N ASN A 257 -12.25 27.10 21.89
CA ASN A 257 -13.18 28.03 21.25
C ASN A 257 -14.65 27.65 21.52
N LEU A 258 -14.95 26.35 21.51
CA LEU A 258 -16.26 25.81 21.86
C LEU A 258 -16.63 26.17 23.31
N ASP A 259 -15.69 26.03 24.26
CA ASP A 259 -15.89 26.42 25.66
C ASP A 259 -16.18 27.91 25.82
N LYS A 260 -15.44 28.77 25.11
CA LYS A 260 -15.70 30.21 25.08
C LYS A 260 -17.09 30.52 24.52
N LYS A 261 -17.45 29.89 23.40
CA LYS A 261 -18.77 30.02 22.79
C LYS A 261 -19.89 29.51 23.69
N HIS A 262 -19.66 28.45 24.47
CA HIS A 262 -20.61 27.97 25.48
C HIS A 262 -20.91 29.02 26.55
N ARG A 263 -19.88 29.70 27.06
CA ARG A 263 -20.05 30.80 28.04
C ARG A 263 -20.84 31.98 27.46
N VAL A 264 -20.52 32.38 26.23
CA VAL A 264 -21.22 33.46 25.53
C VAL A 264 -22.70 33.09 25.32
N ASN A 265 -22.98 31.91 24.76
CA ASN A 265 -24.34 31.46 24.49
C ASN A 265 -25.18 31.44 25.79
N TYR A 266 -24.60 30.98 26.90
CA TYR A 266 -25.28 30.97 28.19
C TYR A 266 -25.66 32.39 28.69
N ALA A 267 -24.78 33.38 28.48
CA ALA A 267 -25.09 34.78 28.79
C ALA A 267 -26.22 35.32 27.90
N VAL A 268 -26.15 35.11 26.58
CA VAL A 268 -27.20 35.54 25.63
C VAL A 268 -28.54 34.88 25.95
N MET A 269 -28.55 33.59 26.28
CA MET A 269 -29.78 32.87 26.68
C MET A 269 -30.41 33.48 27.94
N ARG A 270 -29.59 33.87 28.93
CA ARG A 270 -30.06 34.53 30.15
C ARG A 270 -30.67 35.89 29.83
N ASP A 271 -30.00 36.70 29.01
CA ASP A 271 -30.47 38.03 28.61
C ASP A 271 -31.76 37.93 27.79
N HIS A 272 -31.84 36.98 26.85
CA HIS A 272 -33.06 36.70 26.09
C HIS A 272 -34.24 36.35 27.02
N ALA A 273 -34.00 35.50 28.03
CA ALA A 273 -35.03 35.15 29.00
C ALA A 273 -35.47 36.34 29.86
N TYR A 274 -34.55 37.23 30.23
CA TYR A 274 -34.85 38.46 30.94
C TYR A 274 -35.71 39.41 30.07
N HIS A 275 -35.26 39.73 28.86
CA HIS A 275 -36.00 40.61 27.93
C HIS A 275 -37.37 40.06 27.56
N LYS A 276 -37.52 38.73 27.42
CA LYS A 276 -38.83 38.09 27.21
C LYS A 276 -39.80 38.34 28.37
N LYS A 277 -39.32 38.31 29.61
CA LYS A 277 -40.13 38.63 30.80
C LYS A 277 -40.49 40.12 30.84
N GLU A 278 -39.53 41.00 30.59
CA GLU A 278 -39.78 42.46 30.54
C GLU A 278 -40.78 42.83 29.43
N LYS A 279 -40.64 42.24 28.23
CA LYS A 279 -41.61 42.39 27.14
C LYS A 279 -43.03 42.03 27.58
N HIS A 280 -43.19 40.93 28.33
CA HIS A 280 -44.50 40.51 28.82
C HIS A 280 -45.05 41.49 29.86
N LYS A 281 -44.22 41.99 30.80
CA LYS A 281 -44.63 43.01 31.77
C LYS A 281 -45.07 44.32 31.11
N LEU A 282 -44.32 44.80 30.12
CA LEU A 282 -44.64 46.01 29.38
C LEU A 282 -45.94 45.84 28.60
N LYS A 283 -46.15 44.68 27.95
CA LYS A 283 -47.41 44.37 27.28
C LYS A 283 -48.60 44.41 28.24
N ASN A 284 -48.50 43.75 29.39
CA ASN A 284 -49.56 43.76 30.40
C ASN A 284 -49.83 45.18 30.96
N SER A 285 -48.76 45.98 31.12
CA SER A 285 -48.87 47.38 31.57
C SER A 285 -49.55 48.26 30.52
N LEU A 286 -49.23 48.07 29.23
CA LEU A 286 -49.85 48.76 28.11
C LEU A 286 -51.34 48.40 28.00
N GLU A 287 -51.69 47.12 28.12
CA GLU A 287 -53.08 46.64 28.18
C GLU A 287 -53.84 47.28 29.35
N THR A 288 -53.20 47.40 30.52
CA THR A 288 -53.80 48.06 31.70
C THR A 288 -54.05 49.56 31.46
N VAL A 289 -53.12 50.26 30.80
CA VAL A 289 -53.29 51.69 30.47
C VAL A 289 -54.36 51.87 29.40
N ASN A 290 -54.40 51.01 28.37
CA ASN A 290 -55.48 50.99 27.37
C ASN A 290 -56.86 50.88 28.03
N LEU A 291 -57.03 49.92 28.94
CA LEU A 291 -58.29 49.74 29.68
C LEU A 291 -58.66 50.98 30.52
N LYS A 292 -57.68 51.74 31.01
CA LYS A 292 -57.94 53.01 31.72
C LYS A 292 -58.36 54.13 30.77
N ILE A 293 -57.74 54.22 29.60
CA ILE A 293 -58.13 55.18 28.55
C ILE A 293 -59.57 54.89 28.11
N GLU A 294 -59.90 53.64 27.77
CA GLU A 294 -61.27 53.24 27.39
C GLU A 294 -62.31 53.57 28.47
N LYS A 295 -61.95 53.40 29.76
CA LYS A 295 -62.84 53.80 30.88
C LYS A 295 -63.00 55.30 30.98
N LEU A 296 -61.94 56.07 30.80
CA LEU A 296 -61.99 57.55 30.80
C LEU A 296 -62.80 58.06 29.60
N GLU A 297 -62.69 57.43 28.44
CA GLU A 297 -63.50 57.75 27.25
C GLU A 297 -64.99 57.57 27.52
N LYS A 298 -65.39 56.44 28.12
CA LYS A 298 -66.78 56.21 28.54
C LYS A 298 -67.24 57.21 29.60
N GLN A 299 -66.37 57.60 30.53
CA GLN A 299 -66.70 58.62 31.54
C GLN A 299 -66.87 60.01 30.93
N ILE A 300 -66.05 60.36 29.95
CA ILE A 300 -66.14 61.60 29.17
C ILE A 300 -67.45 61.62 28.36
N GLU A 301 -67.78 60.52 27.69
CA GLU A 301 -69.03 60.36 26.93
C GLU A 301 -70.26 60.55 27.83
N ASN A 302 -70.35 59.79 28.93
CA ASN A 302 -71.44 59.93 29.90
C ASN A 302 -71.52 61.33 30.50
N LYS A 303 -70.38 62.00 30.74
CA LYS A 303 -70.37 63.37 31.26
C LYS A 303 -70.77 64.41 30.22
N ASN A 304 -70.44 64.20 28.95
CA ASN A 304 -70.91 65.04 27.86
C ASN A 304 -72.44 64.94 27.70
N GLU A 305 -73.01 63.73 27.83
CA GLU A 305 -74.46 63.53 27.87
C GLU A 305 -75.10 64.25 29.05
N GLU A 306 -74.56 64.09 30.27
CA GLU A 306 -75.03 64.79 31.48
C GLU A 306 -74.95 66.32 31.34
N ILE A 307 -73.87 66.85 30.75
CA ILE A 307 -73.73 68.29 30.47
C ILE A 307 -74.75 68.75 29.43
N SER A 308 -75.04 67.94 28.41
CA SER A 308 -76.05 68.26 27.40
C SER A 308 -77.45 68.35 28.03
N GLU A 309 -77.83 67.36 28.83
CA GLU A 309 -79.10 67.35 29.57
C GLU A 309 -79.21 68.53 30.55
N LEU A 310 -78.14 68.84 31.28
CA LEU A 310 -78.09 70.00 32.19
C LEU A 310 -78.14 71.34 31.44
N LYS A 311 -77.54 71.44 30.25
CA LYS A 311 -77.63 72.63 29.38
C LYS A 311 -79.05 72.83 28.88
N GLU A 312 -79.73 71.76 28.46
CA GLU A 312 -81.15 71.79 28.07
C GLU A 312 -82.04 72.21 29.25
N ALA A 313 -81.85 71.64 30.44
CA ALA A 313 -82.59 72.00 31.65
C ALA A 313 -82.35 73.45 32.11
N VAL A 314 -81.15 74.00 31.88
CA VAL A 314 -80.85 75.43 32.17
C VAL A 314 -81.45 76.37 31.13
N ALA A 315 -81.62 75.91 29.88
CA ALA A 315 -82.21 76.65 28.77
C ALA A 315 -83.75 76.59 28.75
N ASP A 316 -84.36 75.62 29.43
CA ASP A 316 -85.80 75.51 29.59
C ASP A 316 -86.39 76.75 30.29
N LYS A 317 -87.50 77.26 29.76
CA LYS A 317 -88.13 78.53 30.15
C LYS A 317 -89.25 78.35 31.17
N THR A 318 -89.44 77.13 31.67
CA THR A 318 -90.43 76.81 32.70
C THR A 318 -90.14 77.59 34.01
N PRO A 319 -91.13 78.21 34.68
CA PRO A 319 -90.89 79.00 35.89
C PRO A 319 -90.34 78.14 37.04
N MET A 320 -89.13 78.47 37.50
CA MET A 320 -88.43 77.73 38.56
C MET A 320 -87.97 78.67 39.68
N ALA A 321 -87.84 78.18 40.91
CA ALA A 321 -87.38 79.00 42.02
C ALA A 321 -85.92 79.47 41.80
N PRO A 322 -85.57 80.73 42.12
CA PRO A 322 -84.23 81.28 41.88
C PRO A 322 -83.09 80.45 42.50
N ARG A 323 -83.34 79.82 43.65
CA ARG A 323 -82.39 78.96 44.36
C ARG A 323 -82.05 77.70 43.57
N ASP A 324 -83.06 77.07 42.98
CA ASP A 324 -82.89 75.82 42.23
C ASP A 324 -82.22 76.07 40.88
N ARG A 325 -82.47 77.24 40.26
CA ARG A 325 -81.76 77.69 39.05
C ARG A 325 -80.28 77.96 39.31
N GLN A 326 -79.94 78.49 40.47
CA GLN A 326 -78.55 78.68 40.89
C GLN A 326 -77.86 77.35 41.20
N GLU A 327 -78.58 76.38 41.76
CA GLU A 327 -78.06 75.03 42.00
C GLU A 327 -77.81 74.25 40.70
N LEU A 328 -78.71 74.35 39.72
CA LEU A 328 -78.51 73.79 38.37
C LEU A 328 -77.26 74.37 37.69
N ARG A 329 -77.06 75.69 37.76
CA ARG A 329 -75.85 76.33 37.24
C ARG A 329 -74.57 75.84 37.93
N ARG A 330 -74.60 75.66 39.25
CA ARG A 330 -73.47 75.09 40.00
C ARG A 330 -73.21 73.62 39.65
N LYS A 331 -74.26 72.83 39.39
CA LYS A 331 -74.12 71.45 38.93
C LYS A 331 -73.52 71.38 37.53
N LEU A 332 -73.93 72.27 36.64
CA LEU A 332 -73.36 72.41 35.29
C LEU A 332 -71.89 72.83 35.35
N GLU A 333 -71.54 73.87 36.12
CA GLU A 333 -70.16 74.34 36.29
C GLU A 333 -69.26 73.25 36.89
N LYS A 334 -69.79 72.47 37.85
CA LYS A 334 -69.08 71.32 38.42
C LYS A 334 -68.90 70.17 37.41
N ALA A 335 -69.92 69.88 36.60
CA ALA A 335 -69.85 68.85 35.57
C ALA A 335 -68.85 69.22 34.46
N GLU A 336 -68.82 70.49 34.03
CA GLU A 336 -67.83 71.02 33.08
C GLU A 336 -66.41 70.94 33.66
N ALA A 337 -66.21 71.33 34.92
CA ALA A 337 -64.91 71.20 35.59
C ALA A 337 -64.45 69.74 35.77
N ASP A 338 -65.38 68.80 36.02
CA ASP A 338 -65.05 67.38 36.11
C ASP A 338 -64.78 66.76 34.73
N LEU A 339 -65.43 67.25 33.66
CA LEU A 339 -65.12 66.87 32.27
C LEU A 339 -63.69 67.29 31.89
N ASP A 340 -63.30 68.53 32.19
CA ASP A 340 -61.93 69.02 31.95
C ASP A 340 -60.90 68.16 32.70
N ARG A 341 -61.18 67.78 33.95
CA ARG A 341 -60.34 66.86 34.72
C ARG A 341 -60.24 65.46 34.10
N PHE A 342 -61.33 64.95 33.50
CA PHE A 342 -61.28 63.68 32.80
C PHE A 342 -60.47 63.76 31.51
N HIS A 343 -60.55 64.86 30.76
CA HIS A 343 -59.68 65.13 29.62
C HIS A 343 -58.20 65.22 30.03
N GLU A 344 -57.86 65.98 31.07
CA GLU A 344 -56.48 66.05 31.58
C GLU A 344 -55.94 64.68 32.01
N ARG A 345 -56.77 63.87 32.67
CA ARG A 345 -56.39 62.49 33.06
C ARG A 345 -56.23 61.58 31.84
N LYS A 346 -57.08 61.73 30.83
CA LYS A 346 -56.99 60.99 29.57
C LYS A 346 -55.68 61.33 28.85
N ASP A 347 -55.35 62.61 28.71
CA ASP A 347 -54.09 63.08 28.12
C ASP A 347 -52.86 62.51 28.85
N VAL A 348 -52.89 62.45 30.19
CA VAL A 348 -51.80 61.84 30.97
C VAL A 348 -51.67 60.34 30.68
N MET A 349 -52.79 59.62 30.60
CA MET A 349 -52.80 58.18 30.28
C MET A 349 -52.34 57.91 28.84
N GLU A 350 -52.72 58.76 27.87
CA GLU A 350 -52.27 58.66 26.47
C GLU A 350 -50.76 58.94 26.35
N ARG A 351 -50.23 59.93 27.08
CA ARG A 351 -48.78 60.15 27.15
C ARG A 351 -48.06 58.95 27.78
N GLN A 352 -48.63 58.35 28.82
CA GLN A 352 -48.08 57.15 29.45
C GLN A 352 -48.11 55.96 28.48
N HIS A 353 -49.20 55.79 27.75
CA HIS A 353 -49.34 54.79 26.70
C HIS A 353 -48.27 54.95 25.62
N GLY A 354 -48.11 56.15 25.07
CA GLY A 354 -47.11 56.42 24.05
C GLY A 354 -45.66 56.22 24.52
N ARG A 355 -45.38 56.34 25.82
CA ARG A 355 -44.08 55.97 26.40
C ARG A 355 -43.90 54.45 26.48
N LEU A 356 -44.89 53.75 27.04
CA LEU A 356 -44.86 52.29 27.18
C LEU A 356 -44.81 51.59 25.82
N ASP A 357 -45.48 52.11 24.80
CA ASP A 357 -45.46 51.56 23.44
C ASP A 357 -44.07 51.68 22.80
N LYS A 358 -43.39 52.83 22.97
CA LYS A 358 -42.01 53.03 22.52
C LYS A 358 -41.04 52.09 23.24
N GLU A 359 -41.17 51.96 24.56
CA GLU A 359 -40.35 51.03 25.35
C GLU A 359 -40.60 49.57 24.96
N LEU A 360 -41.86 49.18 24.74
CA LEU A 360 -42.25 47.84 24.28
C LEU A 360 -41.63 47.51 22.93
N LYS A 361 -41.62 48.48 21.99
CA LYS A 361 -40.97 48.31 20.69
C LYS A 361 -39.47 48.05 20.85
N GLN A 362 -38.76 48.88 21.62
CA GLN A 362 -37.32 48.71 21.87
C GLN A 362 -37.00 47.35 22.51
N VAL A 363 -37.76 46.95 23.53
CA VAL A 363 -37.58 45.64 24.17
C VAL A 363 -37.92 44.50 23.21
N SER A 364 -38.94 44.67 22.35
CA SER A 364 -39.30 43.67 21.34
C SER A 364 -38.21 43.47 20.31
N ASP A 365 -37.63 44.55 19.78
CA ASP A 365 -36.54 44.51 18.81
C ASP A 365 -35.31 43.83 19.43
N ARG A 366 -34.93 44.24 20.65
CA ARG A 366 -33.82 43.59 21.38
C ARG A 366 -34.07 42.11 21.69
N THR A 367 -35.31 41.75 22.03
CA THR A 367 -35.68 40.33 22.25
C THR A 367 -35.50 39.52 20.97
N TYR A 368 -35.83 40.09 19.81
CA TYR A 368 -35.66 39.43 18.51
C TYR A 368 -34.19 39.27 18.15
N GLU A 369 -33.37 40.32 18.32
CA GLU A 369 -31.91 40.26 18.13
C GLU A 369 -31.29 39.14 18.98
N LEU A 370 -31.62 39.09 20.28
CA LEU A 370 -31.13 38.05 21.18
C LEU A 370 -31.60 36.65 20.77
N LYS A 371 -32.83 36.52 20.25
CA LYS A 371 -33.33 35.24 19.72
C LYS A 371 -32.50 34.77 18.53
N VAL A 372 -32.19 35.67 17.59
CA VAL A 372 -31.34 35.37 16.43
C VAL A 372 -29.95 34.97 16.92
N GLU A 373 -29.36 35.73 17.84
CA GLU A 373 -28.03 35.48 18.39
C GLU A 373 -27.94 34.11 19.11
N VAL A 374 -28.98 33.69 19.85
CA VAL A 374 -29.05 32.33 20.45
C VAL A 374 -29.03 31.25 19.37
N VAL A 375 -29.79 31.44 18.29
CA VAL A 375 -29.86 30.46 17.19
C VAL A 375 -28.52 30.38 16.46
N THR A 376 -27.90 31.51 16.14
CA THR A 376 -26.58 31.57 15.50
C THR A 376 -25.52 30.92 16.38
N ASN A 377 -25.44 31.28 17.66
CA ASN A 377 -24.46 30.67 18.58
C ASN A 377 -24.67 29.16 18.76
N ARG A 378 -25.92 28.67 18.71
CA ARG A 378 -26.20 27.23 18.72
C ARG A 378 -25.69 26.55 17.46
N HIS A 379 -25.88 27.16 16.29
CA HIS A 379 -25.39 26.64 15.03
C HIS A 379 -23.85 26.57 15.01
N ASP A 380 -23.18 27.66 15.38
CA ASP A 380 -21.72 27.70 15.50
C ASP A 380 -21.17 26.60 16.43
N GLN A 381 -21.85 26.36 17.57
CA GLN A 381 -21.46 25.29 18.50
C GLN A 381 -21.59 23.90 17.88
N GLU A 382 -22.63 23.67 17.09
CA GLU A 382 -22.82 22.42 16.38
C GLU A 382 -21.75 22.23 15.30
N GLU A 383 -21.45 23.25 14.50
CA GLU A 383 -20.37 23.21 13.51
C GLU A 383 -19.01 22.90 14.15
N MET A 384 -18.68 23.55 15.27
CA MET A 384 -17.45 23.26 16.01
C MET A 384 -17.40 21.81 16.54
N ARG A 385 -18.53 21.26 17.00
CA ARG A 385 -18.61 19.85 17.45
C ARG A 385 -18.41 18.88 16.29
N GLN A 386 -19.01 19.17 15.13
CA GLN A 386 -18.79 18.38 13.91
C GLN A 386 -17.33 18.46 13.46
N GLY A 387 -16.69 19.63 13.58
CA GLY A 387 -15.25 19.80 13.32
C GLY A 387 -14.38 18.93 14.23
N ILE A 388 -14.68 18.91 15.55
CA ILE A 388 -13.98 18.03 16.51
C ILE A 388 -14.15 16.55 16.12
N LEU A 389 -15.37 16.13 15.77
CA LEU A 389 -15.65 14.76 15.35
C LEU A 389 -14.87 14.38 14.08
N GLY A 390 -14.79 15.29 13.10
CA GLY A 390 -13.99 15.11 11.89
C GLY A 390 -12.52 14.86 12.19
N ILE A 391 -11.93 15.67 13.07
CA ILE A 391 -10.53 15.50 13.53
C ILE A 391 -10.35 14.15 14.25
N GLU A 392 -11.29 13.74 15.11
CA GLU A 392 -11.22 12.46 15.82
C GLU A 392 -11.26 11.26 14.88
N ILE A 393 -12.09 11.31 13.82
CA ILE A 393 -12.16 10.27 12.80
C ILE A 393 -10.82 10.17 12.04
N GLU A 394 -10.25 11.32 11.66
CA GLU A 394 -8.95 11.35 10.98
C GLU A 394 -7.82 10.79 11.86
N MET A 395 -7.75 11.22 13.12
CA MET A 395 -6.79 10.68 14.09
C MET A 395 -6.92 9.17 14.24
N LYS A 396 -8.16 8.65 14.34
CA LYS A 396 -8.41 7.21 14.42
C LYS A 396 -7.90 6.48 13.19
N SER A 397 -8.14 7.01 11.99
CA SER A 397 -7.63 6.43 10.74
C SER A 397 -6.09 6.40 10.70
N ILE A 398 -5.43 7.46 11.17
CA ILE A 398 -3.96 7.50 11.24
C ILE A 398 -3.43 6.49 12.28
N LEU A 399 -4.09 6.32 13.42
CA LEU A 399 -3.72 5.32 14.43
C LEU A 399 -3.85 3.88 13.91
N GLU A 400 -4.91 3.57 13.17
CA GLU A 400 -5.09 2.26 12.51
C GLU A 400 -3.96 2.00 11.50
N ARG A 401 -3.58 3.02 10.72
CA ARG A 401 -2.43 2.94 9.80
C ARG A 401 -1.11 2.70 10.53
N LEU A 402 -0.88 3.38 11.65
CA LEU A 402 0.32 3.18 12.49
C LEU A 402 0.40 1.74 13.01
N SER A 403 -0.71 1.20 13.51
CA SER A 403 -0.77 -0.20 13.97
C SER A 403 -0.45 -1.18 12.84
N SER A 404 -0.96 -0.94 11.63
CA SER A 404 -0.65 -1.78 10.46
C SER A 404 0.82 -1.71 10.05
N ILE A 405 1.46 -0.53 10.14
CA ILE A 405 2.89 -0.37 9.88
C ILE A 405 3.72 -1.15 10.90
N ASP A 406 3.35 -1.09 12.18
CA ASP A 406 4.07 -1.79 13.25
C ASP A 406 4.02 -3.31 13.07
N GLU A 407 2.85 -3.85 12.74
CA GLU A 407 2.70 -5.28 12.40
C GLU A 407 3.57 -5.67 11.20
N LYS A 408 3.55 -4.89 10.12
CA LYS A 408 4.37 -5.14 8.92
C LYS A 408 5.86 -5.09 9.23
N GLN A 409 6.31 -4.13 10.05
CA GLN A 409 7.71 -4.02 10.45
C GLN A 409 8.17 -5.23 11.26
N GLU A 410 7.33 -5.73 12.17
CA GLU A 410 7.65 -6.91 12.97
C GLU A 410 7.86 -8.15 12.09
N ILE A 411 6.97 -8.33 11.09
CA ILE A 411 7.09 -9.41 10.10
C ILE A 411 8.36 -9.24 9.26
N LEU A 412 8.65 -8.03 8.76
CA LEU A 412 9.86 -7.74 7.98
C LEU A 412 11.14 -8.07 8.77
N LYS A 413 11.21 -7.68 10.05
CA LYS A 413 12.34 -8.00 10.94
C LYS A 413 12.46 -9.50 11.15
N ARG A 414 11.35 -10.19 11.44
CA ARG A 414 11.32 -11.65 11.61
C ARG A 414 11.80 -12.39 10.36
N VAL A 415 11.32 -12.01 9.18
CA VAL A 415 11.74 -12.61 7.90
C VAL A 415 13.23 -12.38 7.67
N ARG A 416 13.73 -11.17 7.94
CA ARG A 416 15.16 -10.85 7.86
C ARG A 416 16.00 -11.71 8.80
N GLU A 417 15.57 -11.88 10.05
CA GLU A 417 16.23 -12.75 11.02
C GLU A 417 16.24 -14.21 10.57
N LEU A 418 15.09 -14.72 10.10
CA LEU A 418 14.99 -16.07 9.55
C LEU A 418 15.92 -16.26 8.35
N LYS A 419 16.08 -15.23 7.52
CA LYS A 419 16.99 -15.26 6.38
C LYS A 419 18.45 -15.33 6.85
N LEU A 420 18.86 -14.54 7.82
CA LEU A 420 20.26 -14.47 8.28
C LEU A 420 20.62 -15.59 9.28
N SER A 421 19.65 -16.18 9.96
CA SER A 421 19.90 -17.11 11.06
C SER A 421 20.44 -18.47 10.58
N PRO A 422 21.58 -18.93 11.13
CA PRO A 422 22.07 -20.30 10.94
C PRO A 422 21.08 -21.36 11.40
N ASP A 423 20.26 -21.07 12.41
CA ASP A 423 19.24 -22.01 12.92
C ASP A 423 18.17 -22.32 11.88
N THR A 424 17.84 -21.36 11.02
CA THR A 424 16.93 -21.60 9.90
C THR A 424 17.52 -22.64 8.95
N LEU A 425 18.82 -22.55 8.64
CA LEU A 425 19.51 -23.54 7.80
C LEU A 425 19.57 -24.91 8.46
N ARG A 426 19.79 -24.94 9.79
CA ARG A 426 19.72 -26.18 10.57
C ARG A 426 18.35 -26.82 10.47
N ARG A 427 17.27 -26.08 10.79
CA ARG A 427 15.88 -26.57 10.74
C ARG A 427 15.49 -27.09 9.35
N ILE A 428 15.86 -26.37 8.28
CA ILE A 428 15.63 -26.81 6.89
C ILE A 428 16.33 -28.15 6.62
N ASN A 429 17.56 -28.31 7.10
CA ASN A 429 18.31 -29.55 6.93
C ASN A 429 17.70 -30.72 7.75
N THR A 430 17.20 -30.47 8.96
CA THR A 430 16.64 -31.50 9.85
C THR A 430 15.27 -32.01 9.39
N ARG A 431 14.36 -31.13 8.91
CA ARG A 431 13.04 -31.53 8.40
C ARG A 431 13.11 -32.58 7.28
N ARG A 432 14.17 -32.58 6.47
CA ARG A 432 14.37 -33.59 5.42
C ARG A 432 14.80 -34.95 5.97
N GLN A 433 15.59 -34.97 7.04
CA GLN A 433 16.00 -36.24 7.68
C GLN A 433 14.78 -37.01 8.20
N GLU A 434 13.78 -36.30 8.73
CA GLU A 434 12.52 -36.90 9.19
C GLU A 434 11.62 -37.40 8.06
N VAL A 435 11.70 -36.81 6.87
CA VAL A 435 10.94 -37.23 5.66
C VAL A 435 11.66 -38.35 4.89
N THR A 436 12.97 -38.51 5.04
CA THR A 436 13.75 -39.62 4.43
C THR A 436 13.93 -40.82 5.34
N THR A 437 13.56 -40.71 6.62
CA THR A 437 13.58 -41.82 7.61
C THR A 437 12.19 -42.39 7.91
N LYS A 438 11.15 -41.86 7.25
CA LYS A 438 9.83 -42.48 7.11
C LYS A 438 9.68 -42.96 5.68
#